data_AF-A0A328ZIQ3-F1
#
_entry.id   AF-A0A328ZIQ3-F1
#
_cell.length_a   1.000
_cell.length_b   1.000
_cell.length_c   1.000
_cell.angle_alpha   90.00
_cell.angle_beta   90.00
_cell.angle_gamma   90.00
#
_symmetry.space_group_name_H-M   'P 1'
#
loop_
_entity.id
_entity.type
_entity.pdbx_description
1 polymer ?
#
loop_
_entity_poly.entity_id
_entity_poly.type
_entity_poly.pdbx_seq_one_letter_code
_entity_poly.pdbx_strand_id
1 'polypeptide(L)'
;MTSPATDPAAAGAAPATALSLHDARPFFEKALVHGIRHGIIPADKLAAIEADAPKGMVQIARYFGTEFLRPELEKARERIVNLVSLDLLEESGGDLGRAAQVLRDHTLLSRSKAGSDRLRRLIALPQDSNFGFLSTTGEPDVHQLAAWSLRGHAEYRAELARRTAIAAEVAAARWFAEGLGLDEEALEEGAADAQAVVRMGLLWGWMHPAAEAWPHAAAFEKRLAALRRKAVKVPAQLPLPPDMPPEAADAAQAHRSAVLADAARVLDPAVPPRALLKPMGSFRARYFLVDDPLAEVDGYHHGLDAMVEEGDDSEPPASASKTWARTTQGHEDEHSLLTLFLCLAAGVPRKTVLTGKAAASLVRRVRKHGWQPELAAGFIRDHAAGALQPGYLALWSSFVDEARATLCNDRDESLQEALAWLRRECHVGA
;
A
#
# COMPACT_ATOMS: atom_id res chain seq x y z
N MET A 1 -9.51 43.20 72.81
CA MET A 1 -10.84 42.56 72.82
C MET A 1 -11.44 42.75 71.45
N THR A 2 -11.54 41.70 70.65
CA THR A 2 -12.56 41.43 69.59
C THR A 2 -12.05 40.35 68.65
N SER A 3 -12.82 39.28 68.54
CA SER A 3 -12.72 38.17 67.56
C SER A 3 -14.15 37.72 67.23
N PRO A 4 -14.41 37.07 66.07
CA PRO A 4 -15.19 37.71 65.01
C PRO A 4 -16.41 36.91 64.52
N ALA A 5 -16.98 37.42 63.42
CA ALA A 5 -18.24 37.11 62.74
C ALA A 5 -18.41 35.69 62.17
N THR A 6 -19.68 35.31 62.00
CA THR A 6 -20.15 34.12 61.27
C THR A 6 -21.23 34.54 60.26
N ASP A 7 -20.99 34.30 58.96
CA ASP A 7 -21.95 34.43 57.86
C ASP A 7 -22.99 33.29 57.84
N PRO A 8 -24.24 33.53 57.39
CA PRO A 8 -25.18 32.46 57.10
C PRO A 8 -25.09 32.00 55.64
N ALA A 9 -25.06 30.67 55.49
CA ALA A 9 -24.91 29.93 54.25
C ALA A 9 -26.06 30.14 53.24
N ALA A 10 -25.68 30.26 51.97
CA ALA A 10 -26.54 30.23 50.80
C ALA A 10 -27.14 28.82 50.61
N ALA A 11 -28.46 28.74 50.52
CA ALA A 11 -29.19 27.54 50.11
C ALA A 11 -28.92 27.27 48.62
N GLY A 12 -28.30 26.12 48.34
CA GLY A 12 -27.97 25.69 46.98
C GLY A 12 -29.21 25.37 46.16
N ALA A 13 -29.37 26.07 45.04
CA ALA A 13 -30.19 25.61 43.92
C ALA A 13 -29.42 24.50 43.18
N ALA A 14 -29.95 23.28 43.21
CA ALA A 14 -29.43 22.18 42.40
C ALA A 14 -29.61 22.50 40.90
N PRO A 15 -28.60 22.27 40.04
CA PRO A 15 -28.76 22.44 38.61
C PRO A 15 -29.72 21.38 38.08
N ALA A 16 -30.77 21.81 37.40
CA ALA A 16 -31.66 20.95 36.65
C ALA A 16 -30.88 20.30 35.50
N THR A 17 -30.47 19.05 35.67
CA THR A 17 -29.96 18.21 34.59
C THR A 17 -31.12 17.93 33.64
N ALA A 18 -31.23 18.74 32.59
CA ALA A 18 -32.17 18.49 31.50
C ALA A 18 -31.77 17.17 30.81
N LEU A 19 -32.45 16.09 31.19
CA LEU A 19 -32.45 14.82 30.48
C LEU A 19 -33.00 15.08 29.08
N SER A 20 -32.12 15.31 28.11
CA SER A 20 -32.49 15.36 26.70
C SER A 20 -33.08 13.99 26.33
N LEU A 21 -34.40 13.94 26.12
CA LEU A 21 -35.09 12.77 25.60
C LEU A 21 -34.47 12.43 24.24
N HIS A 22 -33.61 11.42 24.20
CA HIS A 22 -33.04 10.93 22.96
C HIS A 22 -34.15 10.28 22.13
N ASP A 23 -34.57 10.94 21.06
CA ASP A 23 -35.46 10.35 20.07
C ASP A 23 -34.74 9.18 19.38
N ALA A 24 -35.16 7.95 19.66
CA ALA A 24 -34.54 6.73 19.17
C ALA A 24 -34.94 6.37 17.73
N ARG A 25 -35.87 7.11 17.12
CA ARG A 25 -36.35 6.79 15.76
C ARG A 25 -35.23 6.89 14.71
N PRO A 26 -35.28 6.07 13.65
CA PRO A 26 -34.41 6.23 12.49
C PRO A 26 -34.54 7.63 11.88
N PHE A 27 -33.46 8.14 11.29
CA PHE A 27 -33.44 9.51 10.77
C PHE A 27 -34.47 9.74 9.65
N PHE A 28 -34.70 8.74 8.80
CA PHE A 28 -35.77 8.77 7.80
C PHE A 28 -37.14 9.08 8.43
N GLU A 29 -37.50 8.40 9.52
CA GLU A 29 -38.78 8.61 10.19
C GLU A 29 -38.86 10.01 10.81
N LYS A 30 -37.77 10.48 11.42
CA LYS A 30 -37.69 11.85 11.98
C LYS A 30 -37.92 12.90 10.89
N ALA A 31 -37.25 12.75 9.75
CA ALA A 31 -37.38 13.66 8.61
C ALA A 31 -38.78 13.61 8.00
N LEU A 32 -39.37 12.42 7.86
CA LEU A 32 -40.74 12.25 7.35
C LEU A 32 -41.77 12.92 8.27
N VAL A 33 -41.71 12.66 9.58
CA VAL A 33 -42.63 13.26 10.56
C VAL A 33 -42.47 14.78 10.62
N HIS A 34 -41.23 15.29 10.59
CA HIS A 34 -40.97 16.72 10.50
C HIS A 34 -41.56 17.31 9.22
N GLY A 35 -41.31 16.68 8.07
CA GLY A 35 -41.80 17.12 6.78
C GLY A 35 -43.34 17.19 6.69
N ILE A 36 -44.03 16.21 7.26
CA ILE A 36 -45.50 16.21 7.35
C ILE A 36 -45.98 17.33 8.27
N ARG A 37 -45.40 17.46 9.47
CA ARG A 37 -45.81 18.45 10.48
C ARG A 37 -45.65 19.90 9.99
N HIS A 38 -44.61 20.15 9.20
CA HIS A 38 -44.30 21.47 8.66
C HIS A 38 -44.83 21.69 7.24
N GLY A 39 -45.63 20.76 6.69
CA GLY A 39 -46.23 20.90 5.36
C GLY A 39 -45.23 20.86 4.20
N ILE A 40 -44.02 20.35 4.42
CA ILE A 40 -42.99 20.18 3.39
C ILE A 40 -43.31 18.96 2.52
N ILE A 41 -43.82 17.88 3.13
CA ILE A 41 -44.18 16.65 2.42
C ILE A 41 -45.70 16.64 2.20
N PRO A 42 -46.17 16.83 0.96
CA PRO A 42 -47.59 16.80 0.64
C PRO A 42 -48.15 15.37 0.61
N ALA A 43 -49.47 15.23 0.64
CA ALA A 43 -50.15 13.94 0.78
C ALA A 43 -49.93 12.98 -0.42
N ASP A 44 -49.85 13.53 -1.63
CA ASP A 44 -49.48 12.80 -2.85
C ASP A 44 -48.07 12.21 -2.75
N LYS A 45 -47.14 12.96 -2.16
CA LYS A 45 -45.78 12.48 -1.93
C LYS A 45 -45.73 11.35 -0.90
N LEU A 46 -46.52 11.44 0.16
CA LEU A 46 -46.64 10.37 1.15
C LEU A 46 -47.20 9.09 0.50
N ALA A 47 -48.27 9.22 -0.31
CA ALA A 47 -48.84 8.09 -1.04
C ALA A 47 -47.83 7.45 -2.02
N ALA A 48 -46.97 8.25 -2.66
CA ALA A 48 -45.90 7.73 -3.51
C ALA A 48 -44.86 6.92 -2.71
N ILE A 49 -44.49 7.38 -1.51
CA ILE A 49 -43.57 6.65 -0.60
C ILE A 49 -44.20 5.31 -0.18
N GLU A 50 -45.49 5.30 0.17
CA GLU A 50 -46.23 4.08 0.54
C GLU A 50 -46.31 3.06 -0.62
N ALA A 51 -46.46 3.54 -1.86
CA ALA A 51 -46.49 2.68 -3.05
C ALA A 51 -45.09 2.12 -3.43
N ASP A 52 -44.01 2.85 -3.14
CA ASP A 52 -42.66 2.48 -3.49
C ASP A 52 -41.98 1.57 -2.45
N ALA A 53 -42.30 1.74 -1.16
CA ALA A 53 -41.64 1.00 -0.08
C ALA A 53 -41.73 -0.53 -0.24
N PRO A 54 -42.89 -1.15 -0.57
CA PRO A 54 -42.97 -2.59 -0.78
C PRO A 54 -42.10 -3.08 -1.93
N LYS A 55 -42.00 -2.31 -3.02
CA LYS A 55 -41.16 -2.66 -4.18
C LYS A 55 -39.69 -2.70 -3.79
N GLY A 56 -39.25 -1.69 -3.04
CA GLY A 56 -37.87 -1.60 -2.53
C GLY A 56 -37.53 -2.74 -1.58
N MET A 57 -38.46 -3.11 -0.69
CA MET A 57 -38.29 -4.26 0.21
C MET A 57 -38.11 -5.58 -0.55
N VAL A 58 -38.94 -5.85 -1.56
CA VAL A 58 -38.82 -7.07 -2.39
C VAL A 58 -37.49 -7.09 -3.16
N GLN A 59 -37.07 -5.97 -3.73
CA GLN A 59 -35.79 -5.87 -4.45
C GLN A 59 -34.59 -6.13 -3.54
N ILE A 60 -34.59 -5.55 -2.34
CA ILE A 60 -33.52 -5.73 -1.35
C ILE A 60 -33.49 -7.17 -0.83
N ALA A 61 -34.66 -7.77 -0.56
CA ALA A 61 -34.75 -9.16 -0.11
C ALA A 61 -34.20 -10.13 -1.17
N ARG A 62 -34.57 -9.94 -2.45
CA ARG A 62 -34.03 -10.72 -3.57
C ARG A 62 -32.51 -10.55 -3.72
N TYR A 63 -32.00 -9.34 -3.52
CA TYR A 63 -30.57 -9.06 -3.69
C TYR A 63 -29.69 -9.77 -2.65
N PHE A 64 -30.12 -9.82 -1.39
CA PHE A 64 -29.33 -10.40 -0.30
C PHE A 64 -29.71 -11.85 0.06
N GLY A 65 -30.82 -12.35 -0.47
CA GLY A 65 -31.38 -13.65 -0.09
C GLY A 65 -32.58 -14.02 -0.97
N THR A 66 -33.78 -14.02 -0.38
CA THR A 66 -35.02 -14.35 -1.10
C THR A 66 -36.18 -13.46 -0.67
N GLU A 67 -37.02 -13.07 -1.62
CA GLU A 67 -38.25 -12.30 -1.39
C GLU A 67 -39.43 -13.12 -0.84
N PHE A 68 -39.33 -14.46 -0.81
CA PHE A 68 -40.45 -15.33 -0.44
C PHE A 68 -40.52 -15.60 1.07
N LEU A 69 -39.49 -15.24 1.82
CA LEU A 69 -39.41 -15.49 3.26
C LEU A 69 -39.69 -14.21 4.04
N ARG A 70 -40.66 -14.28 4.96
CA ARG A 70 -40.99 -13.15 5.85
C ARG A 70 -39.78 -12.60 6.61
N PRO A 71 -38.89 -13.42 7.21
CA PRO A 71 -37.69 -12.89 7.88
C PRO A 71 -36.81 -12.03 6.97
N GLU A 72 -36.67 -12.38 5.69
CA GLU A 72 -35.85 -11.62 4.74
C GLU A 72 -36.53 -10.32 4.30
N LEU A 73 -37.86 -10.31 4.18
CA LEU A 73 -38.63 -9.09 3.93
C LEU A 73 -38.57 -8.11 5.13
N GLU A 74 -38.62 -8.61 6.37
CA GLU A 74 -38.49 -7.76 7.57
C GLU A 74 -37.07 -7.16 7.66
N LYS A 75 -36.01 -7.94 7.37
CA LYS A 75 -34.65 -7.41 7.24
C LYS A 75 -34.54 -6.39 6.10
N ALA A 76 -35.20 -6.63 4.97
CA ALA A 76 -35.21 -5.69 3.85
C ALA A 76 -35.91 -4.37 4.22
N ARG A 77 -36.96 -4.41 5.05
CA ARG A 77 -37.59 -3.22 5.63
C ARG A 77 -36.60 -2.42 6.47
N GLU A 78 -35.82 -3.09 7.31
CA GLU A 78 -34.79 -2.43 8.12
C GLU A 78 -33.71 -1.79 7.24
N ARG A 79 -33.20 -2.54 6.26
CA ARG A 79 -32.20 -2.05 5.30
C ARG A 79 -32.67 -0.83 4.52
N ILE A 80 -33.89 -0.81 3.98
CA ILE A 80 -34.37 0.36 3.21
C ILE A 80 -34.45 1.60 4.09
N VAL A 81 -34.89 1.47 5.34
CA VAL A 81 -34.92 2.58 6.31
C VAL A 81 -33.51 3.06 6.63
N ASN A 82 -32.56 2.16 6.84
CA ASN A 82 -31.17 2.50 7.14
C ASN A 82 -30.46 3.17 5.95
N LEU A 83 -30.64 2.64 4.74
CA LEU A 83 -30.03 3.19 3.52
C LEU A 83 -30.57 4.59 3.20
N VAL A 84 -31.88 4.80 3.32
CA VAL A 84 -32.49 6.13 3.13
C VAL A 84 -32.03 7.07 4.25
N SER A 85 -32.01 6.61 5.50
CA SER A 85 -31.51 7.41 6.63
C SER A 85 -30.06 7.85 6.43
N LEU A 86 -29.19 6.94 5.97
CA LEU A 86 -27.80 7.22 5.66
C LEU A 86 -27.68 8.30 4.59
N ASP A 87 -28.38 8.16 3.47
CA ASP A 87 -28.32 9.16 2.40
C ASP A 87 -28.82 10.53 2.86
N LEU A 88 -29.95 10.58 3.57
CA LEU A 88 -30.49 11.84 4.09
C LEU A 88 -29.55 12.50 5.08
N LEU A 89 -28.94 11.75 5.99
CA LEU A 89 -27.98 12.29 6.96
C LEU A 89 -26.78 12.93 6.25
N GLU A 90 -26.23 12.25 5.26
CA GLU A 90 -25.08 12.75 4.50
C GLU A 90 -25.44 13.97 3.64
N GLU A 91 -26.64 14.00 3.04
CA GLU A 91 -27.05 15.09 2.16
C GLU A 91 -27.54 16.34 2.90
N SER A 92 -28.07 16.16 4.12
CA SER A 92 -28.65 17.23 4.93
C SER A 92 -27.74 17.71 6.06
N GLY A 93 -26.68 16.98 6.40
CA GLY A 93 -25.87 17.25 7.59
C GLY A 93 -26.63 17.04 8.90
N GLY A 94 -27.72 16.27 8.88
CA GLY A 94 -28.59 16.04 10.04
C GLY A 94 -29.72 17.04 10.22
N ASP A 95 -29.85 18.03 9.34
CA ASP A 95 -30.96 18.99 9.37
C ASP A 95 -32.28 18.36 8.88
N LEU A 96 -33.29 18.32 9.74
CA LEU A 96 -34.58 17.68 9.45
C LEU A 96 -35.39 18.42 8.37
N GLY A 97 -35.27 19.74 8.26
CA GLY A 97 -35.98 20.54 7.27
C GLY A 97 -35.41 20.29 5.87
N ARG A 98 -34.09 20.32 5.75
CA ARG A 98 -33.37 19.96 4.51
C ARG A 98 -33.59 18.49 4.15
N ALA A 99 -33.55 17.57 5.12
CA ALA A 99 -33.85 16.16 4.86
C ALA A 99 -35.29 15.96 4.35
N ALA A 100 -36.26 16.68 4.90
CA ALA A 100 -37.64 16.66 4.41
C ALA A 100 -37.78 17.21 2.99
N GLN A 101 -37.03 18.26 2.63
CA GLN A 101 -36.97 18.77 1.26
C GLN A 101 -36.36 17.74 0.30
N VAL A 102 -35.25 17.09 0.68
CA VAL A 102 -34.63 16.02 -0.11
C VAL A 102 -35.60 14.86 -0.32
N LEU A 103 -36.33 14.46 0.73
CA LEU A 103 -37.39 13.44 0.64
C LEU A 103 -38.52 13.87 -0.30
N ARG A 104 -38.97 15.13 -0.25
CA ARG A 104 -39.99 15.67 -1.16
C ARG A 104 -39.53 15.60 -2.62
N ASP A 105 -38.29 16.00 -2.87
CA ASP A 105 -37.79 16.20 -4.24
C ASP A 105 -37.36 14.87 -4.93
N HIS A 106 -37.11 13.79 -4.17
CA HIS A 106 -36.60 12.52 -4.70
C HIS A 106 -37.47 11.32 -4.34
N THR A 107 -37.47 10.25 -5.14
CA THR A 107 -38.21 9.01 -4.81
C THR A 107 -37.52 8.24 -3.68
N LEU A 108 -38.29 7.48 -2.89
CA LEU A 108 -37.75 6.64 -1.82
C LEU A 108 -36.69 5.67 -2.35
N LEU A 109 -36.95 5.04 -3.49
CA LEU A 109 -36.03 4.09 -4.12
C LEU A 109 -34.72 4.75 -4.56
N SER A 110 -34.77 5.98 -5.06
CA SER A 110 -33.54 6.71 -5.44
C SER A 110 -32.67 7.03 -4.23
N ARG A 111 -33.27 7.36 -3.07
CA ARG A 111 -32.54 7.62 -1.82
C ARG A 111 -31.96 6.34 -1.23
N SER A 112 -32.71 5.24 -1.28
CA SER A 112 -32.20 3.90 -0.91
C SER A 112 -31.00 3.49 -1.78
N LYS A 113 -31.10 3.71 -3.10
CA LYS A 113 -29.99 3.47 -4.03
C LYS A 113 -28.77 4.34 -3.70
N ALA A 114 -28.96 5.64 -3.46
CA ALA A 114 -27.86 6.54 -3.10
C ALA A 114 -27.16 6.11 -1.80
N GLY A 115 -27.90 5.66 -0.80
CA GLY A 115 -27.35 5.04 0.41
C GLY A 115 -26.52 3.79 0.10
N SER A 116 -27.02 2.91 -0.78
CA SER A 116 -26.27 1.71 -1.23
C SER A 116 -24.98 2.07 -1.98
N ASP A 117 -25.04 3.07 -2.87
CA ASP A 117 -23.87 3.54 -3.63
C ASP A 117 -22.83 4.20 -2.70
N ARG A 118 -23.23 4.82 -1.58
CA ARG A 118 -22.32 5.29 -0.52
C ARG A 118 -21.63 4.13 0.21
N LEU A 119 -22.35 3.05 0.51
CA LEU A 119 -21.74 1.84 1.10
C LEU A 119 -20.79 1.15 0.13
N ARG A 120 -21.09 1.11 -1.16
CA ARG A 120 -20.18 0.57 -2.18
C ARG A 120 -18.88 1.37 -2.25
N ARG A 121 -18.95 2.70 -2.22
CA ARG A 121 -17.77 3.57 -2.16
C ARG A 121 -16.94 3.32 -0.89
N LEU A 122 -17.59 3.16 0.26
CA LEU A 122 -16.92 2.78 1.50
C LEU A 122 -16.17 1.45 1.36
N ILE A 123 -16.84 0.44 0.82
CA ILE A 123 -16.27 -0.91 0.70
C ILE A 123 -15.10 -0.96 -0.28
N ALA A 124 -15.14 -0.15 -1.35
CA ALA A 124 -14.06 -0.04 -2.32
C ALA A 124 -12.78 0.63 -1.76
N LEU A 125 -12.86 1.35 -0.65
CA LEU A 125 -11.68 1.90 0.01
C LEU A 125 -10.88 0.78 0.70
N PRO A 126 -9.54 0.90 0.74
CA PRO A 126 -8.66 -0.09 1.36
C PRO A 126 -8.95 -0.27 2.85
N GLN A 127 -8.85 -1.52 3.30
CA GLN A 127 -9.06 -1.88 4.71
C GLN A 127 -7.77 -1.90 5.50
N ASP A 128 -6.64 -2.09 4.80
CA ASP A 128 -5.30 -2.25 5.33
C ASP A 128 -4.33 -1.38 4.53
N SER A 129 -3.24 -0.93 5.17
CA SER A 129 -2.18 -0.11 4.58
C SER A 129 -1.04 -0.95 4.00
N ASN A 130 -1.03 -2.27 4.25
CA ASN A 130 0.00 -3.17 3.74
C ASN A 130 -0.24 -3.53 2.28
N PHE A 131 0.75 -3.27 1.43
CA PHE A 131 0.70 -3.52 -0.01
C PHE A 131 0.43 -4.99 -0.34
N GLY A 132 0.92 -5.94 0.47
CA GLY A 132 0.65 -7.37 0.30
C GLY A 132 -0.83 -7.76 0.43
N PHE A 133 -1.67 -6.92 1.07
CA PHE A 133 -3.11 -7.13 1.19
C PHE A 133 -3.94 -6.22 0.28
N LEU A 134 -3.34 -5.20 -0.36
CA LEU A 134 -4.07 -4.26 -1.21
C LEU A 134 -4.66 -4.92 -2.46
N SER A 135 -3.98 -5.90 -3.05
CA SER A 135 -4.50 -6.65 -4.21
C SER A 135 -5.80 -7.42 -3.93
N THR A 136 -6.20 -7.55 -2.65
CA THR A 136 -7.44 -8.21 -2.22
C THR A 136 -8.65 -7.26 -2.10
N THR A 137 -8.47 -5.95 -2.30
CA THR A 137 -9.58 -4.98 -2.34
C THR A 137 -10.31 -5.06 -3.68
N GLY A 138 -10.97 -6.20 -3.93
CA GLY A 138 -11.80 -6.44 -5.12
C GLY A 138 -13.17 -5.74 -5.06
N GLU A 139 -14.05 -6.11 -6.00
CA GLU A 139 -15.41 -5.58 -6.06
C GLU A 139 -16.16 -5.74 -4.72
N PRO A 140 -17.06 -4.80 -4.35
CA PRO A 140 -17.80 -4.88 -3.10
C PRO A 140 -18.56 -6.20 -2.95
N ASP A 141 -18.12 -7.03 -2.01
CA ASP A 141 -18.77 -8.29 -1.70
C ASP A 141 -20.20 -8.05 -1.17
N VAL A 142 -21.16 -8.81 -1.69
CA VAL A 142 -22.56 -8.83 -1.24
C VAL A 142 -22.63 -9.04 0.28
N HIS A 143 -21.75 -9.84 0.87
CA HIS A 143 -21.71 -10.02 2.33
C HIS A 143 -21.33 -8.74 3.07
N GLN A 144 -20.38 -7.96 2.55
CA GLN A 144 -20.01 -6.68 3.16
C GLN A 144 -21.16 -5.67 3.05
N LEU A 145 -21.82 -5.57 1.89
CA LEU A 145 -23.02 -4.74 1.73
C LEU A 145 -24.17 -5.18 2.65
N ALA A 146 -24.34 -6.49 2.84
CA ALA A 146 -25.36 -7.04 3.73
C ALA A 146 -25.11 -6.64 5.19
N ALA A 147 -23.84 -6.66 5.63
CA ALA A 147 -23.45 -6.23 6.97
C ALA A 147 -23.60 -4.71 7.15
N TRP A 148 -23.06 -3.91 6.23
CA TRP A 148 -23.05 -2.44 6.33
C TRP A 148 -24.43 -1.81 6.19
N SER A 149 -25.35 -2.42 5.43
CA SER A 149 -26.75 -1.94 5.29
C SER A 149 -27.56 -1.99 6.59
N LEU A 150 -27.04 -2.65 7.64
CA LEU A 150 -27.64 -2.72 8.97
C LEU A 150 -26.85 -1.95 10.04
N ARG A 151 -25.75 -1.27 9.67
CA ARG A 151 -24.93 -0.47 10.59
C ARG A 151 -25.47 0.95 10.76
N GLY A 152 -25.20 1.54 11.92
CA GLY A 152 -25.58 2.92 12.19
C GLY A 152 -24.74 3.95 11.43
N HIS A 153 -25.25 5.17 11.30
CA HIS A 153 -24.54 6.28 10.64
C HIS A 153 -23.20 6.62 11.31
N ALA A 154 -23.13 6.56 12.64
CA ALA A 154 -21.90 6.80 13.38
C ALA A 154 -20.82 5.75 13.05
N GLU A 155 -21.19 4.47 12.95
CA GLU A 155 -20.28 3.39 12.54
C GLU A 155 -19.82 3.58 11.09
N TYR A 156 -20.74 3.94 10.18
CA TYR A 156 -20.42 4.26 8.79
C TYR A 156 -19.40 5.39 8.68
N ARG A 157 -19.63 6.51 9.39
CA ARG A 157 -18.72 7.67 9.34
C ARG A 157 -17.36 7.38 9.95
N ALA A 158 -17.31 6.63 11.05
CA ALA A 158 -16.06 6.23 11.68
C ALA A 158 -15.23 5.35 10.72
N GLU A 159 -15.86 4.37 10.07
CA GLU A 159 -15.17 3.51 9.11
C GLU A 159 -14.77 4.27 7.84
N LEU A 160 -15.64 5.15 7.33
CA LEU A 160 -15.30 5.99 6.17
C LEU A 160 -14.07 6.84 6.46
N ALA A 161 -14.01 7.49 7.62
CA ALA A 161 -12.86 8.26 8.03
C ALA A 161 -11.60 7.39 8.13
N ARG A 162 -11.71 6.20 8.74
CA ARG A 162 -10.60 5.24 8.86
C ARG A 162 -10.06 4.81 7.49
N ARG A 163 -10.92 4.31 6.60
CA ARG A 163 -10.49 3.81 5.27
C ARG A 163 -10.02 4.95 4.35
N THR A 164 -10.58 6.15 4.48
CA THR A 164 -10.10 7.32 3.74
C THR A 164 -8.69 7.71 4.18
N ALA A 165 -8.39 7.67 5.48
CA ALA A 165 -7.04 7.92 5.98
C ALA A 165 -6.03 6.87 5.45
N ILE A 166 -6.42 5.59 5.45
CA ILE A 166 -5.61 4.51 4.86
C ILE A 166 -5.36 4.76 3.37
N ALA A 167 -6.40 5.12 2.61
CA ALA A 167 -6.26 5.42 1.19
C ALA A 167 -5.29 6.58 0.92
N ALA A 168 -5.35 7.64 1.73
CA ALA A 168 -4.43 8.77 1.63
C ALA A 168 -2.98 8.37 1.97
N GLU A 169 -2.77 7.50 2.96
CA GLU A 169 -1.46 6.97 3.33
C GLU A 169 -0.86 6.06 2.24
N VAL A 170 -1.67 5.19 1.64
CA VAL A 170 -1.28 4.37 0.48
C VAL A 170 -0.93 5.25 -0.72
N ALA A 171 -1.71 6.30 -1.00
CA ALA A 171 -1.42 7.24 -2.07
C ALA A 171 -0.09 7.98 -1.84
N ALA A 172 0.18 8.42 -0.61
CA ALA A 172 1.46 9.02 -0.25
C ALA A 172 2.64 8.06 -0.39
N ALA A 173 2.47 6.79 0.02
CA ALA A 173 3.47 5.75 -0.14
C ALA A 173 3.82 5.51 -1.61
N ARG A 174 2.80 5.35 -2.48
CA ARG A 174 2.99 5.20 -3.93
C ARG A 174 3.73 6.39 -4.53
N TRP A 175 3.35 7.62 -4.16
CA TRP A 175 4.01 8.83 -4.65
C TRP A 175 5.51 8.85 -4.32
N PHE A 176 5.88 8.50 -3.08
CA PHE A 176 7.29 8.42 -2.67
C PHE A 176 8.05 7.30 -3.40
N ALA A 177 7.41 6.13 -3.57
CA ALA A 177 8.01 4.99 -4.25
C ALA A 177 8.26 5.28 -5.73
N GLU A 178 7.25 5.78 -6.46
CA GLU A 178 7.34 6.13 -7.87
C GLU A 178 8.42 7.19 -8.14
N GLY A 179 8.49 8.23 -7.29
CA GLY A 179 9.50 9.29 -7.40
C GLY A 179 10.95 8.80 -7.21
N LEU A 180 11.13 7.61 -6.65
CA LEU A 180 12.43 6.97 -6.41
C LEU A 180 12.56 5.64 -7.18
N GLY A 181 11.77 5.45 -8.24
CA GLY A 181 11.87 4.31 -9.14
C GLY A 181 11.54 2.95 -8.52
N LEU A 182 10.81 2.92 -7.40
CA LEU A 182 10.31 1.70 -6.78
C LEU A 182 8.89 1.42 -7.29
N ASP A 183 8.70 0.27 -7.92
CA ASP A 183 7.39 -0.14 -8.41
C ASP A 183 6.51 -0.77 -7.32
N GLU A 184 5.22 -0.88 -7.61
CA GLU A 184 4.24 -1.45 -6.68
C GLU A 184 4.47 -2.96 -6.44
N GLU A 185 4.97 -3.69 -7.44
CA GLU A 185 5.31 -5.11 -7.29
C GLU A 185 6.39 -5.32 -6.21
N ALA A 186 7.41 -4.47 -6.15
CA ALA A 186 8.42 -4.52 -5.10
C ALA A 186 7.86 -4.18 -3.71
N LEU A 187 6.87 -3.30 -3.61
CA LEU A 187 6.17 -3.02 -2.36
C LEU A 187 5.34 -4.22 -1.90
N GLU A 188 4.66 -4.90 -2.83
CA GLU A 188 3.90 -6.12 -2.56
C GLU A 188 4.80 -7.28 -2.15
N GLU A 189 5.87 -7.57 -2.90
CA GLU A 189 6.86 -8.62 -2.60
C GLU A 189 7.51 -8.40 -1.23
N GLY A 190 7.78 -7.14 -0.89
CA GLY A 190 8.33 -6.74 0.42
C GLY A 190 7.30 -6.71 1.56
N ALA A 191 6.03 -7.02 1.29
CA ALA A 191 4.91 -6.85 2.22
C ALA A 191 4.97 -5.49 2.94
N ALA A 192 5.27 -4.43 2.18
CA ALA A 192 5.53 -3.10 2.71
C ALA A 192 4.26 -2.53 3.33
N ASP A 193 4.39 -1.92 4.51
CA ASP A 193 3.32 -1.11 5.07
C ASP A 193 3.44 0.34 4.59
N ALA A 194 2.33 0.94 4.13
CA ALA A 194 2.34 2.30 3.59
C ALA A 194 2.94 3.33 4.56
N GLN A 195 2.70 3.16 5.88
CA GLN A 195 3.32 4.02 6.88
C GLN A 195 4.85 3.94 6.84
N ALA A 196 5.38 2.72 6.75
CA ALA A 196 6.81 2.47 6.74
C ALA A 196 7.47 3.04 5.47
N VAL A 197 6.75 2.99 4.34
CA VAL A 197 7.17 3.60 3.07
C VAL A 197 7.18 5.12 3.20
N VAL A 198 6.08 5.76 3.63
CA VAL A 198 6.00 7.23 3.79
C VAL A 198 7.08 7.75 4.74
N ARG A 199 7.29 7.08 5.87
CA ARG A 199 8.33 7.44 6.83
C ARG A 199 9.74 7.36 6.23
N MET A 200 10.03 6.30 5.48
CA MET A 200 11.32 6.19 4.79
C MET A 200 11.46 7.24 3.69
N GLY A 201 10.43 7.50 2.89
CA GLY A 201 10.46 8.55 1.86
C GLY A 201 10.80 9.93 2.45
N LEU A 202 10.17 10.30 3.57
CA LEU A 202 10.47 11.54 4.30
C LEU A 202 11.91 11.58 4.85
N LEU A 203 12.32 10.49 5.51
CA LEU A 203 13.65 10.39 6.11
C LEU A 203 14.73 10.45 5.03
N TRP A 204 14.56 9.67 3.97
CA TRP A 204 15.48 9.56 2.85
C TRP A 204 15.55 10.84 2.03
N GLY A 205 14.41 11.48 1.73
CA GLY A 205 14.38 12.74 1.01
C GLY A 205 15.12 13.87 1.74
N TRP A 206 15.05 13.92 3.08
CA TRP A 206 15.87 14.84 3.86
C TRP A 206 17.35 14.42 3.91
N MET A 207 17.62 13.14 4.19
CA MET A 207 18.98 12.63 4.33
C MET A 207 19.74 12.72 3.01
N HIS A 208 19.09 12.49 1.87
CA HIS A 208 19.65 12.38 0.54
C HIS A 208 18.74 13.05 -0.52
N PRO A 209 18.67 14.40 -0.57
CA PRO A 209 17.74 15.11 -1.48
C PRO A 209 17.94 14.83 -2.97
N ALA A 210 19.15 14.42 -3.37
CA ALA A 210 19.50 14.08 -4.76
C ALA A 210 19.42 12.57 -5.04
N ALA A 211 18.65 11.81 -4.25
CA ALA A 211 18.50 10.37 -4.47
C ALA A 211 17.58 10.13 -5.68
N GLU A 212 17.99 9.22 -6.56
CA GLU A 212 17.21 8.79 -7.73
C GLU A 212 16.57 7.41 -7.53
N ALA A 213 16.94 6.72 -6.46
CA ALA A 213 16.51 5.35 -6.17
C ALA A 213 16.09 5.18 -4.71
N TRP A 214 15.14 4.26 -4.48
CA TRP A 214 14.71 3.87 -3.15
C TRP A 214 15.85 3.20 -2.37
N PRO A 215 16.03 3.51 -1.07
CA PRO A 215 17.16 2.99 -0.33
C PRO A 215 17.03 1.49 -0.03
N HIS A 216 18.14 0.77 -0.26
CA HIS A 216 18.43 -0.52 0.36
C HIS A 216 19.31 -0.31 1.61
N ALA A 217 19.49 -1.37 2.42
CA ALA A 217 20.19 -1.29 3.70
C ALA A 217 21.61 -0.69 3.60
N ALA A 218 22.43 -1.15 2.64
CA ALA A 218 23.79 -0.67 2.46
C ALA A 218 23.88 0.81 2.02
N ALA A 219 23.00 1.26 1.11
CA ALA A 219 22.95 2.67 0.69
C ALA A 219 22.56 3.57 1.86
N PHE A 220 21.59 3.12 2.66
CA PHE A 220 21.18 3.82 3.87
C PHE A 220 22.32 3.90 4.89
N GLU A 221 23.01 2.78 5.16
CA GLU A 221 24.16 2.72 6.08
C GLU A 221 25.27 3.69 5.66
N LYS A 222 25.66 3.65 4.38
CA LYS A 222 26.69 4.54 3.82
C LYS A 222 26.31 6.01 3.99
N ARG A 223 25.05 6.37 3.67
CA ARG A 223 24.58 7.74 3.82
C ARG A 223 24.54 8.18 5.28
N LEU A 224 24.08 7.30 6.16
CA LEU A 224 24.05 7.55 7.60
C LEU A 224 25.45 7.82 8.16
N ALA A 225 26.42 6.97 7.82
CA ALA A 225 27.81 7.14 8.25
C ALA A 225 28.38 8.49 7.79
N ALA A 226 28.10 8.91 6.55
CA ALA A 226 28.54 10.20 6.03
C ALA A 226 27.91 11.38 6.79
N LEU A 227 26.62 11.32 7.13
CA LEU A 227 25.93 12.38 7.88
C LEU A 227 26.44 12.48 9.32
N ARG A 228 26.69 11.34 9.99
CA ARG A 228 27.27 11.30 11.34
C ARG A 228 28.69 11.88 11.37
N ARG A 229 29.53 11.56 10.39
CA ARG A 229 30.87 12.16 10.24
C ARG A 229 30.83 13.67 10.07
N LYS A 230 29.81 14.18 9.37
CA LYS A 230 29.59 15.62 9.16
C LYS A 230 28.87 16.31 10.33
N ALA A 231 28.50 15.58 11.39
CA ALA A 231 27.74 16.09 12.53
C ALA A 231 26.51 16.92 12.10
N VAL A 232 25.78 16.43 11.08
CA VAL A 232 24.60 17.12 10.56
C VAL A 232 23.55 17.22 11.65
N LYS A 233 22.99 18.42 11.84
CA LYS A 233 21.89 18.62 12.79
C LYS A 233 20.56 18.25 12.13
N VAL A 234 19.71 17.59 12.91
CA VAL A 234 18.31 17.38 12.52
C VAL A 234 17.64 18.76 12.38
N PRO A 235 16.90 19.03 11.28
CA PRO A 235 16.21 20.29 11.09
C PRO A 235 15.09 20.47 12.13
N ALA A 236 14.54 21.67 12.25
CA ALA A 236 13.33 21.88 13.06
C ALA A 236 12.08 21.20 12.43
N GLN A 237 12.11 21.01 11.11
CA GLN A 237 11.03 20.41 10.33
C GLN A 237 11.62 19.68 9.10
N LEU A 238 11.15 18.47 8.80
CA LEU A 238 11.56 17.73 7.59
C LEU A 238 10.89 18.34 6.35
N PRO A 239 11.58 18.66 5.25
CA PRO A 239 10.93 19.21 4.06
C PRO A 239 9.87 18.26 3.51
N LEU A 240 8.74 18.81 3.04
CA LEU A 240 7.77 18.08 2.23
C LEU A 240 8.03 18.38 0.75
N PRO A 241 7.92 17.38 -0.14
CA PRO A 241 8.02 17.62 -1.58
C PRO A 241 6.90 18.56 -2.07
N PRO A 242 7.21 19.58 -2.90
CA PRO A 242 6.24 20.60 -3.31
C PRO A 242 5.16 20.10 -4.28
N ASP A 243 5.48 19.08 -5.10
CA ASP A 243 4.58 18.58 -6.15
C ASP A 243 3.67 17.43 -5.68
N MET A 244 3.56 17.24 -4.37
CA MET A 244 2.74 16.18 -3.79
C MET A 244 1.25 16.58 -3.79
N PRO A 245 0.32 15.68 -4.19
CA PRO A 245 -1.11 15.92 -4.08
C PRO A 245 -1.53 16.27 -2.64
N PRO A 246 -2.52 17.16 -2.42
CA PRO A 246 -2.88 17.63 -1.08
C PRO A 246 -3.19 16.51 -0.07
N GLU A 247 -3.96 15.50 -0.47
CA GLU A 247 -4.32 14.38 0.41
C GLU A 247 -3.09 13.52 0.81
N ALA A 248 -2.16 13.31 -0.13
CA ALA A 248 -0.90 12.63 0.14
C ALA A 248 0.02 13.49 1.03
N ALA A 249 0.02 14.81 0.83
CA ALA A 249 0.78 15.75 1.63
C ALA A 249 0.30 15.79 3.09
N ASP A 250 -1.01 15.77 3.32
CA ASP A 250 -1.59 15.70 4.66
C ASP A 250 -1.24 14.38 5.37
N ALA A 251 -1.28 13.24 4.65
CA ALA A 251 -0.85 11.95 5.18
C ALA A 251 0.65 11.95 5.53
N ALA A 252 1.51 12.46 4.64
CA ALA A 252 2.95 12.58 4.91
C ALA A 252 3.24 13.54 6.08
N GLN A 253 2.50 14.65 6.17
CA GLN A 253 2.60 15.63 7.25
C GLN A 253 2.39 14.98 8.62
N ALA A 254 1.42 14.06 8.74
CA ALA A 254 1.11 13.36 10.00
C ALA A 254 2.30 12.55 10.55
N HIS A 255 3.25 12.14 9.70
CA HIS A 255 4.44 11.38 10.11
C HIS A 255 5.67 12.21 10.41
N ARG A 256 5.72 13.50 10.02
CA ARG A 256 6.92 14.34 10.14
C ARG A 256 7.49 14.39 11.55
N SER A 257 6.65 14.54 12.58
CA SER A 257 7.10 14.63 13.98
C SER A 257 7.74 13.33 14.46
N ALA A 258 7.13 12.19 14.13
CA ALA A 258 7.66 10.87 14.46
C ALA A 258 8.98 10.59 13.74
N VAL A 259 9.07 10.93 12.44
CA VAL A 259 10.31 10.76 11.66
C VAL A 259 11.41 11.70 12.19
N LEU A 260 11.07 12.92 12.60
CA LEU A 260 12.04 13.86 13.18
C LEU A 260 12.63 13.34 14.49
N ALA A 261 11.79 12.79 15.37
CA ALA A 261 12.24 12.17 16.61
C ALA A 261 13.12 10.94 16.36
N ASP A 262 12.79 10.16 15.33
CA ASP A 262 13.60 9.01 14.92
C ASP A 262 14.93 9.42 14.30
N ALA A 263 14.94 10.46 13.47
CA ALA A 263 16.14 10.99 12.83
C ALA A 263 17.21 11.38 13.86
N ALA A 264 16.80 11.98 14.99
CA ALA A 264 17.71 12.31 16.09
C ALA A 264 18.37 11.07 16.69
N ARG A 265 17.61 9.98 16.86
CA ARG A 265 18.13 8.69 17.36
C ARG A 265 19.00 7.98 16.33
N VAL A 266 18.62 8.05 15.07
CA VAL A 266 19.37 7.47 13.95
C VAL A 266 20.72 8.18 13.78
N LEU A 267 20.80 9.49 13.98
CA LEU A 267 22.07 10.23 13.89
C LEU A 267 22.96 10.11 15.13
N ASP A 268 22.50 9.52 16.22
CA ASP A 268 23.33 9.31 17.42
C ASP A 268 24.53 8.39 17.10
N PRO A 269 25.78 8.88 17.21
CA PRO A 269 26.97 8.07 16.95
C PRO A 269 27.14 6.90 17.93
N ALA A 270 26.50 6.95 19.12
CA ALA A 270 26.54 5.86 20.09
C ALA A 270 25.79 4.60 19.61
N VAL A 271 24.87 4.73 18.65
CA VAL A 271 24.08 3.61 18.11
C VAL A 271 24.77 3.05 16.86
N PRO A 272 25.30 1.82 16.86
CA PRO A 272 25.97 1.29 15.67
C PRO A 272 24.98 1.07 14.50
N PRO A 273 25.30 1.49 13.26
CA PRO A 273 24.39 1.38 12.11
C PRO A 273 23.88 -0.05 11.84
N ARG A 274 24.76 -1.06 11.97
CA ARG A 274 24.38 -2.47 11.84
C ARG A 274 23.31 -2.92 12.85
N ALA A 275 23.30 -2.37 14.06
CA ALA A 275 22.27 -2.70 15.05
C ALA A 275 20.92 -2.07 14.69
N LEU A 276 20.94 -0.90 14.06
CA LEU A 276 19.73 -0.23 13.55
C LEU A 276 19.13 -1.01 12.38
N LEU A 277 19.96 -1.48 11.45
CA LEU A 277 19.54 -2.10 10.19
C LEU A 277 19.31 -3.61 10.27
N LYS A 278 19.46 -4.21 11.46
CA LYS A 278 19.21 -5.63 11.67
C LYS A 278 17.82 -6.01 11.12
N PRO A 279 17.70 -7.08 10.32
CA PRO A 279 16.41 -7.61 9.89
C PRO A 279 15.48 -7.81 11.10
N MET A 280 14.21 -7.39 10.96
CA MET A 280 13.21 -7.38 12.03
C MET A 280 13.57 -6.51 13.27
N GLY A 281 14.58 -5.65 13.17
CA GLY A 281 14.89 -4.65 14.18
C GLY A 281 13.81 -3.55 14.28
N SER A 282 13.80 -2.81 15.38
CA SER A 282 12.79 -1.77 15.65
C SER A 282 12.73 -0.66 14.60
N PHE A 283 13.85 -0.40 13.92
CA PHE A 283 13.89 0.51 12.77
C PHE A 283 13.25 -0.11 11.53
N ARG A 284 13.64 -1.34 11.17
CA ARG A 284 13.05 -2.09 10.02
C ARG A 284 11.54 -2.34 10.19
N ALA A 285 11.04 -2.41 11.43
CA ALA A 285 9.60 -2.48 11.71
C ALA A 285 8.84 -1.17 11.44
N ARG A 286 9.53 -0.04 11.33
CA ARG A 286 8.92 1.30 11.18
C ARG A 286 9.28 1.99 9.86
N TYR A 287 10.23 1.44 9.12
CA TYR A 287 10.82 2.03 7.92
C TYR A 287 11.07 0.95 6.87
N PHE A 288 10.54 1.16 5.68
CA PHE A 288 10.70 0.23 4.58
C PHE A 288 12.01 0.47 3.83
N LEU A 289 12.90 -0.52 3.82
CA LEU A 289 14.08 -0.59 2.96
C LEU A 289 13.92 -1.81 2.07
N VAL A 290 14.39 -1.70 0.82
CA VAL A 290 14.47 -2.85 -0.06
C VAL A 290 15.55 -3.79 0.46
N ASP A 291 15.21 -5.07 0.60
CA ASP A 291 16.18 -6.11 0.85
C ASP A 291 16.89 -6.42 -0.47
N ASP A 292 18.11 -5.91 -0.60
CA ASP A 292 19.03 -6.31 -1.67
C ASP A 292 20.10 -7.24 -1.05
N PRO A 293 19.89 -8.58 -1.12
CA PRO A 293 20.84 -9.55 -0.57
C PRO A 293 22.23 -9.49 -1.26
N LEU A 294 22.37 -8.77 -2.37
CA LEU A 294 23.66 -8.60 -3.06
C LEU A 294 24.37 -7.28 -2.66
N ALA A 295 23.64 -6.22 -2.34
CA ALA A 295 24.21 -4.93 -1.92
C ALA A 295 24.93 -4.97 -0.55
N GLU A 296 24.53 -5.87 0.36
CA GLU A 296 25.24 -6.08 1.64
C GLU A 296 26.69 -6.56 1.44
N VAL A 297 26.96 -7.18 0.30
CA VAL A 297 28.27 -7.76 0.00
C VAL A 297 29.13 -6.82 -0.84
N ASP A 298 28.56 -6.00 -1.73
CA ASP A 298 29.32 -4.95 -2.44
C ASP A 298 29.94 -3.93 -1.46
N GLY A 299 29.26 -3.66 -0.34
CA GLY A 299 29.81 -2.87 0.77
C GLY A 299 30.95 -3.57 1.54
N TYR A 300 30.95 -4.91 1.59
CA TYR A 300 32.02 -5.70 2.20
C TYR A 300 33.26 -5.76 1.29
N HIS A 301 33.07 -5.82 -0.03
CA HIS A 301 34.15 -5.79 -1.02
C HIS A 301 34.88 -4.44 -1.06
N HIS A 302 34.16 -3.31 -1.02
CA HIS A 302 34.82 -1.99 -0.92
C HIS A 302 35.63 -1.79 0.37
N GLY A 303 35.25 -2.46 1.47
CA GLY A 303 36.04 -2.47 2.71
C GLY A 303 37.26 -3.38 2.65
N LEU A 304 37.21 -4.43 1.83
CA LEU A 304 38.29 -5.40 1.62
C LEU A 304 39.29 -4.95 0.55
N ASP A 305 38.87 -4.25 -0.50
CA ASP A 305 39.78 -3.66 -1.49
C ASP A 305 40.72 -2.64 -0.83
N ALA A 306 40.24 -1.92 0.19
CA ALA A 306 41.07 -1.05 1.03
C ALA A 306 42.06 -1.81 1.96
N MET A 307 41.92 -3.14 2.08
CA MET A 307 42.80 -4.02 2.88
C MET A 307 43.66 -4.95 2.02
N VAL A 308 43.39 -5.06 0.71
CA VAL A 308 44.14 -5.92 -0.24
C VAL A 308 45.26 -5.14 -0.93
N GLU A 309 45.34 -3.81 -0.79
CA GLU A 309 46.51 -3.01 -1.22
C GLU A 309 47.79 -3.28 -0.39
N GLU A 310 47.73 -4.09 0.67
CA GLU A 310 48.90 -4.54 1.43
C GLU A 310 49.03 -6.08 1.42
N GLY A 311 49.77 -6.64 0.46
CA GLY A 311 50.40 -7.96 0.64
C GLY A 311 50.41 -8.92 -0.54
N ASP A 312 51.51 -8.85 -1.29
CA ASP A 312 52.37 -9.92 -1.85
C ASP A 312 51.86 -10.91 -2.91
N ASP A 313 52.76 -11.08 -3.90
CA ASP A 313 52.67 -11.77 -5.17
C ASP A 313 52.73 -13.30 -5.04
N SER A 314 51.79 -14.01 -5.66
CA SER A 314 51.96 -15.35 -6.27
C SER A 314 50.63 -15.77 -6.92
N GLU A 315 50.58 -15.91 -8.26
CA GLU A 315 49.39 -16.37 -9.02
C GLU A 315 49.32 -17.90 -9.15
N PRO A 316 48.44 -18.59 -8.41
CA PRO A 316 47.88 -19.87 -8.81
C PRO A 316 46.68 -19.65 -9.78
N PRO A 317 46.26 -20.68 -10.55
CA PRO A 317 45.15 -20.55 -11.49
C PRO A 317 43.90 -19.98 -10.80
N ALA A 318 43.35 -18.92 -11.39
CA ALA A 318 42.25 -18.16 -10.80
C ALA A 318 41.04 -19.06 -10.52
N SER A 319 40.83 -19.36 -9.24
CA SER A 319 39.59 -19.95 -8.75
C SER A 319 38.42 -19.02 -9.11
N ALA A 320 37.21 -19.58 -9.24
CA ALA A 320 36.02 -18.76 -9.45
C ALA A 320 35.98 -17.65 -8.41
N SER A 321 35.74 -16.42 -8.86
CA SER A 321 35.68 -15.28 -7.94
C SER A 321 34.61 -15.53 -6.87
N LYS A 322 34.78 -14.94 -5.69
CA LYS A 322 33.73 -15.00 -4.64
C LYS A 322 32.40 -14.40 -5.14
N THR A 323 32.46 -13.47 -6.08
CA THR A 323 31.30 -12.91 -6.80
C THR A 323 30.58 -13.97 -7.62
N TRP A 324 31.31 -14.85 -8.34
CA TRP A 324 30.72 -15.97 -9.07
C TRP A 324 30.01 -16.94 -8.13
N ALA A 325 30.73 -17.49 -7.14
CA ALA A 325 30.18 -18.47 -6.20
C ALA A 325 28.91 -17.98 -5.48
N ARG A 326 28.86 -16.67 -5.17
CA ARG A 326 27.71 -16.03 -4.55
C ARG A 326 26.56 -15.79 -5.52
N THR A 327 26.85 -15.35 -6.74
CA THR A 327 25.80 -15.04 -7.73
C THR A 327 25.14 -16.32 -8.24
N THR A 328 25.92 -17.39 -8.40
CA THR A 328 25.40 -18.71 -8.76
C THR A 328 24.78 -19.43 -7.57
N GLN A 329 24.99 -18.97 -6.33
CA GLN A 329 24.53 -19.62 -5.09
C GLN A 329 24.95 -21.10 -4.99
N GLY A 330 26.09 -21.46 -5.61
CA GLY A 330 26.55 -22.84 -5.70
C GLY A 330 25.80 -23.71 -6.72
N HIS A 331 24.88 -23.13 -7.50
CA HIS A 331 24.30 -23.82 -8.65
C HIS A 331 25.33 -23.94 -9.77
N GLU A 332 25.51 -25.17 -10.24
CA GLU A 332 26.32 -25.49 -11.41
C GLU A 332 25.45 -26.06 -12.55
N ASP A 333 24.15 -26.24 -12.30
CA ASP A 333 23.21 -26.74 -13.29
C ASP A 333 22.87 -25.67 -14.35
N GLU A 334 22.76 -26.14 -15.59
CA GLU A 334 22.58 -25.31 -16.78
C GLU A 334 21.37 -24.38 -16.70
N HIS A 335 20.22 -24.89 -16.21
CA HIS A 335 18.97 -24.14 -16.19
C HIS A 335 19.01 -22.98 -15.18
N SER A 336 19.59 -23.18 -14.00
CA SER A 336 19.73 -22.14 -12.99
C SER A 336 20.75 -21.07 -13.41
N LEU A 337 21.82 -21.48 -14.08
CA LEU A 337 22.83 -20.56 -14.63
C LEU A 337 22.28 -19.74 -15.80
N LEU A 338 21.54 -20.35 -16.73
CA LEU A 338 20.87 -19.64 -17.83
C LEU A 338 19.82 -18.65 -17.31
N THR A 339 19.07 -19.03 -16.27
CA THR A 339 18.12 -18.12 -15.60
C THR A 339 18.82 -16.88 -15.06
N LEU A 340 19.96 -17.08 -14.40
CA LEU A 340 20.78 -16.00 -13.87
C LEU A 340 21.34 -15.11 -14.99
N PHE A 341 21.91 -15.69 -16.04
CA PHE A 341 22.47 -14.93 -17.18
C PHE A 341 21.39 -14.14 -17.92
N LEU A 342 20.20 -14.72 -18.07
CA LEU A 342 19.06 -14.03 -18.64
C LEU A 342 18.64 -12.82 -17.78
N CYS A 343 18.63 -12.95 -16.44
CA CYS A 343 18.34 -11.83 -15.54
C CYS A 343 19.39 -10.71 -15.67
N LEU A 344 20.67 -11.07 -15.77
CA LEU A 344 21.77 -10.12 -15.98
C LEU A 344 21.61 -9.37 -17.32
N ALA A 345 21.35 -10.10 -18.39
CA ALA A 345 21.20 -9.54 -19.73
C ALA A 345 19.93 -8.69 -19.91
N ALA A 346 18.91 -8.90 -19.06
CA ALA A 346 17.69 -8.10 -19.03
C ALA A 346 17.73 -6.93 -18.02
N GLY A 347 18.83 -6.78 -17.26
CA GLY A 347 18.97 -5.71 -16.25
C GLY A 347 17.92 -5.80 -15.14
N VAL A 348 17.56 -7.03 -14.73
CA VAL A 348 16.62 -7.31 -13.63
C VAL A 348 17.35 -7.95 -12.45
N PRO A 349 16.75 -8.01 -11.25
CA PRO A 349 17.36 -8.68 -10.11
C PRO A 349 17.83 -10.09 -10.46
N ARG A 350 19.06 -10.42 -10.06
CA ARG A 350 19.73 -11.69 -10.36
C ARG A 350 19.04 -12.81 -9.58
N LYS A 351 18.36 -13.72 -10.29
CA LYS A 351 17.69 -14.87 -9.70
C LYS A 351 18.15 -16.14 -10.41
N THR A 352 18.33 -17.22 -9.66
CA THR A 352 18.57 -18.58 -10.20
C THR A 352 17.27 -19.34 -10.44
N VAL A 353 16.14 -18.80 -9.94
CA VAL A 353 14.78 -19.35 -10.13
C VAL A 353 13.80 -18.19 -10.38
N LEU A 354 12.92 -18.34 -11.37
CA LEU A 354 11.87 -17.37 -11.68
C LEU A 354 10.50 -17.94 -11.38
N THR A 355 9.55 -17.11 -10.94
CA THR A 355 8.12 -17.47 -10.96
C THR A 355 7.57 -17.30 -12.38
N GLY A 356 6.46 -17.95 -12.72
CA GLY A 356 5.80 -17.74 -14.02
C GLY A 356 5.45 -16.26 -14.30
N LYS A 357 5.12 -15.48 -13.27
CA LYS A 357 4.88 -14.04 -13.37
C LYS A 357 6.18 -13.25 -13.62
N ALA A 358 7.24 -13.54 -12.87
CA ALA A 358 8.54 -12.89 -13.05
C ALA A 358 9.12 -13.15 -14.44
N ALA A 359 8.97 -14.37 -14.97
CA ALA A 359 9.35 -14.71 -16.34
C ALA A 359 8.57 -13.86 -17.36
N ALA A 360 7.27 -13.65 -17.15
CA ALA A 360 6.45 -12.82 -18.04
C ALA A 360 6.89 -11.35 -18.01
N SER A 361 7.14 -10.80 -16.82
CA SER A 361 7.64 -9.44 -16.63
C SER A 361 9.03 -9.24 -17.25
N LEU A 362 9.91 -10.24 -17.15
CA LEU A 362 11.22 -10.24 -17.79
C LEU A 362 11.09 -10.15 -19.32
N VAL A 363 10.25 -10.99 -19.95
CA VAL A 363 10.03 -10.95 -21.40
C VAL A 363 9.50 -9.58 -21.84
N ARG A 364 8.56 -9.00 -21.10
CA ARG A 364 8.04 -7.65 -21.40
C ARG A 364 9.14 -6.59 -21.32
N ARG A 365 10.01 -6.67 -20.31
CA ARG A 365 11.13 -5.74 -20.17
C ARG A 365 12.11 -5.88 -21.33
N VAL A 366 12.46 -7.10 -21.70
CA VAL A 366 13.34 -7.40 -22.85
C VAL A 366 12.81 -6.76 -24.13
N ARG A 367 11.50 -6.87 -24.41
CA ARG A 367 10.87 -6.26 -25.59
C ARG A 367 10.80 -4.74 -25.51
N LYS A 368 10.52 -4.19 -24.33
CA LYS A 368 10.34 -2.74 -24.12
C LYS A 368 11.66 -1.96 -24.05
N HIS A 369 12.67 -2.51 -23.40
CA HIS A 369 13.93 -1.83 -23.07
C HIS A 369 15.13 -2.40 -23.82
N GLY A 370 14.94 -3.45 -24.62
CA GLY A 370 16.00 -4.14 -25.33
C GLY A 370 16.68 -5.20 -24.49
N TRP A 371 17.32 -6.15 -25.18
CA TRP A 371 18.09 -7.23 -24.58
C TRP A 371 19.59 -6.96 -24.73
N GLN A 372 20.37 -7.14 -23.65
CA GLN A 372 21.83 -6.90 -23.65
C GLN A 372 22.61 -8.16 -23.22
N PRO A 373 22.73 -9.17 -24.08
CA PRO A 373 23.47 -10.40 -23.79
C PRO A 373 24.93 -10.20 -23.37
N GLU A 374 25.51 -9.08 -23.76
CA GLU A 374 26.90 -8.70 -23.51
C GLU A 374 27.17 -8.52 -22.01
N LEU A 375 26.17 -8.13 -21.22
CA LEU A 375 26.28 -7.96 -19.77
C LEU A 375 26.55 -9.30 -19.06
N ALA A 376 25.86 -10.36 -19.48
CA ALA A 376 26.09 -11.70 -18.95
C ALA A 376 27.44 -12.28 -19.44
N ALA A 377 27.81 -12.03 -20.70
CA ALA A 377 29.12 -12.43 -21.23
C ALA A 377 30.29 -11.71 -20.55
N GLY A 378 30.12 -10.43 -20.18
CA GLY A 378 31.07 -9.68 -19.35
C GLY A 378 31.21 -10.30 -17.96
N PHE A 379 30.08 -10.54 -17.30
CA PHE A 379 30.04 -11.19 -15.98
C PHE A 379 30.78 -12.55 -15.96
N ILE A 380 30.59 -13.39 -16.99
CA ILE A 380 31.28 -14.69 -17.07
C ILE A 380 32.80 -14.51 -17.19
N ARG A 381 33.26 -13.61 -18.06
CA ARG A 381 34.69 -13.33 -18.26
C ARG A 381 35.37 -12.77 -17.00
N ASP A 382 34.66 -11.91 -16.29
CA ASP A 382 35.23 -11.18 -15.16
C ASP A 382 35.21 -12.02 -13.87
N HIS A 383 34.35 -13.04 -13.78
CA HIS A 383 34.08 -13.69 -12.50
C HIS A 383 34.15 -15.22 -12.48
N ALA A 384 33.91 -15.93 -13.58
CA ALA A 384 33.95 -17.39 -13.59
C ALA A 384 35.39 -17.93 -13.46
N ALA A 385 35.55 -19.16 -12.97
CA ALA A 385 36.85 -19.82 -12.92
C ALA A 385 37.46 -19.92 -14.32
N GLY A 386 38.73 -19.56 -14.47
CA GLY A 386 39.38 -19.46 -15.80
C GLY A 386 39.24 -20.74 -16.65
N ALA A 387 39.27 -21.92 -16.03
CA ALA A 387 39.09 -23.20 -16.73
C ALA A 387 37.66 -23.43 -17.27
N LEU A 388 36.64 -22.83 -16.66
CA LEU A 388 35.22 -23.03 -17.02
C LEU A 388 34.64 -21.87 -17.85
N GLN A 389 35.32 -20.72 -17.89
CA GLN A 389 34.91 -19.54 -18.68
C GLN A 389 34.52 -19.87 -20.13
N PRO A 390 35.31 -20.62 -20.92
CA PRO A 390 34.94 -20.92 -22.30
C PRO A 390 33.65 -21.73 -22.41
N GLY A 391 33.42 -22.66 -21.47
CA GLY A 391 32.21 -23.48 -21.43
C GLY A 391 30.95 -22.66 -21.15
N TYR A 392 31.00 -21.78 -20.15
CA TYR A 392 29.86 -20.91 -19.83
C TYR A 392 29.57 -19.87 -20.91
N LEU A 393 30.60 -19.34 -21.58
CA LEU A 393 30.42 -18.45 -22.72
C LEU A 393 29.79 -19.17 -23.93
N ALA A 394 30.20 -20.41 -24.21
CA ALA A 394 29.60 -21.21 -25.26
C ALA A 394 28.13 -21.53 -24.96
N LEU A 395 27.84 -21.93 -23.71
CA LEU A 395 26.48 -22.17 -23.23
C LEU A 395 25.60 -20.92 -23.40
N TRP A 396 26.08 -19.77 -22.91
CA TRP A 396 25.34 -18.52 -23.01
C TRP A 396 25.13 -18.07 -24.46
N SER A 397 26.14 -18.22 -25.32
CA SER A 397 26.01 -17.88 -26.74
C SER A 397 24.95 -18.74 -27.44
N SER A 398 24.95 -20.06 -27.21
CA SER A 398 23.97 -20.98 -27.79
C SER A 398 22.55 -20.62 -27.36
N PHE A 399 22.36 -20.35 -26.06
CA PHE A 399 21.08 -19.89 -25.53
C PHE A 399 20.64 -18.59 -26.20
N VAL A 400 21.57 -17.64 -26.38
CA VAL A 400 21.24 -16.33 -26.97
C VAL A 400 20.77 -16.44 -28.41
N ASP A 401 21.42 -17.27 -29.20
CA ASP A 401 21.10 -17.49 -30.60
C ASP A 401 19.70 -18.12 -30.76
N GLU A 402 19.35 -19.07 -29.90
CA GLU A 402 18.06 -19.74 -29.92
C GLU A 402 16.92 -18.89 -29.31
N ALA A 403 17.21 -18.14 -28.24
CA ALA A 403 16.18 -17.38 -27.53
C ALA A 403 15.75 -16.11 -28.27
N ARG A 404 16.64 -15.52 -29.10
CA ARG A 404 16.43 -14.19 -29.68
C ARG A 404 15.13 -14.10 -30.49
N ALA A 405 14.87 -15.10 -31.32
CA ALA A 405 13.68 -15.14 -32.16
C ALA A 405 12.38 -15.21 -31.34
N THR A 406 12.41 -15.86 -30.17
CA THR A 406 11.23 -16.09 -29.33
C THR A 406 11.01 -14.96 -28.32
N LEU A 407 12.06 -14.54 -27.60
CA LEU A 407 11.96 -13.53 -26.55
C LEU A 407 11.71 -12.13 -27.14
N CYS A 408 12.27 -11.82 -28.31
CA CYS A 408 12.09 -10.54 -28.99
C CYS A 408 10.91 -10.54 -29.98
N ASN A 409 10.07 -11.58 -30.02
CA ASN A 409 8.93 -11.63 -30.94
C ASN A 409 7.76 -10.76 -30.45
N ASP A 410 7.62 -9.56 -30.99
CA ASP A 410 6.52 -8.65 -30.65
C ASP A 410 5.13 -9.14 -31.10
N ARG A 411 5.04 -10.18 -31.94
CA ARG A 411 3.77 -10.75 -32.41
C ARG A 411 3.12 -11.71 -31.40
N ASP A 412 3.88 -12.22 -30.43
CA ASP A 412 3.33 -13.04 -29.33
C ASP A 412 2.82 -12.12 -28.21
N GLU A 413 1.65 -11.52 -28.41
CA GLU A 413 1.03 -10.60 -27.44
C GLU A 413 0.68 -11.29 -26.11
N SER A 414 0.38 -12.60 -26.16
CA SER A 414 0.00 -13.42 -25.01
C SER A 414 1.18 -13.95 -24.19
N LEU A 415 2.41 -13.79 -24.69
CA LEU A 415 3.66 -14.31 -24.13
C LEU A 415 3.71 -15.86 -24.01
N GLN A 416 2.80 -16.59 -24.66
CA GLN A 416 2.68 -18.03 -24.45
C GLN A 416 3.89 -18.79 -24.99
N GLU A 417 4.38 -18.41 -26.17
CA GLU A 417 5.54 -19.06 -26.78
C GLU A 417 6.82 -18.73 -26.00
N ALA A 418 6.97 -17.46 -25.60
CA ALA A 418 8.11 -17.03 -24.79
C ALA A 418 8.15 -17.72 -23.42
N LEU A 419 7.00 -17.84 -22.73
CA LEU A 419 6.94 -18.51 -21.43
C LEU A 419 7.11 -20.02 -21.52
N ALA A 420 6.58 -20.67 -22.56
CA ALA A 420 6.80 -22.10 -22.78
C ALA A 420 8.28 -22.40 -23.03
N TRP A 421 8.95 -21.56 -23.81
CA TRP A 421 10.38 -21.68 -24.08
C TRP A 421 11.21 -21.45 -22.81
N LEU A 422 10.92 -20.41 -22.02
CA LEU A 422 11.61 -20.18 -20.74
C LEU A 422 11.41 -21.30 -19.73
N ARG A 423 10.25 -21.95 -19.67
CA ARG A 423 10.05 -23.14 -18.81
C ARG A 423 10.86 -24.35 -19.26
N ARG A 424 11.28 -24.39 -20.53
CA ARG A 424 12.09 -25.48 -21.08
C ARG A 424 13.57 -25.28 -20.79
N GLU A 425 14.07 -24.04 -20.95
CA GLU A 425 15.52 -23.73 -20.92
C GLU A 425 15.98 -23.08 -19.61
N CYS A 426 15.06 -22.57 -18.80
CA CYS A 426 15.34 -21.88 -17.54
C CYS A 426 14.60 -22.53 -16.38
N HIS A 427 15.05 -22.21 -15.17
CA HIS A 427 14.45 -22.67 -13.94
C HIS A 427 13.26 -21.77 -13.56
N VAL A 428 12.11 -22.09 -14.16
CA VAL A 428 10.84 -21.38 -13.90
C VAL A 428 9.95 -22.24 -13.00
N GLY A 429 9.73 -21.78 -11.77
CA GLY A 429 8.78 -22.36 -10.84
C GLY A 429 7.35 -22.34 -11.38
N ALA A 430 6.60 -23.41 -11.08
CA ALA A 430 5.24 -23.64 -11.55
C ALA A 430 4.28 -22.47 -11.24
#